data_AF-A0A8B9CDC1-F1
#
_entry.id   AF-A0A8B9CDC1-F1
#
_cell.length_a   1.000
_cell.length_b   1.000
_cell.length_c   1.000
_cell.angle_alpha   90.00
_cell.angle_beta   90.00
_cell.angle_gamma   90.00
#
_symmetry.space_group_name_H-M   'P 1'
#
loop_
_entity.id
_entity.type
_entity.pdbx_description
1 polymer ?
#
loop_
_entity_poly.entity_id
_entity_poly.type
_entity_poly.pdbx_seq_one_letter_code
_entity_poly.pdbx_strand_id
1 'polypeptide(L)'
;MALTVTVLSSAGLRGRCCRHKVLHPLLGFLLADSTSKLYSSYRRPGSQPEKTPSWQKIDFSFKKGIDALKTQLSLLKKETEEHLRGPEGRQFDQYLLQQTKVMWEFRSQEDLNKWVVSSDVEIGGKSEVYLKLGRNNQAALLYGTLNTEVPRDGETKYSGYCSMRAKPPVGSFARKKYYDWSNFNSLHLRVRGDGRPWMVNIYTDPYFSHHKDDLYNYFMFTRGGPYWEEIRIPFSKFFLSSRGRVQDNQHPIWLDKVSTLGFTLGDKVDGPFQLEIDFIGLLNDRAHTEEFAYEIYDRNPQI
;
A
#
# COMPACT_ATOMS: atom_id res chain seq x y z
N MET A 1 -20.86 55.48 24.86
CA MET A 1 -21.86 54.57 24.28
C MET A 1 -21.20 53.24 24.00
N ALA A 2 -21.26 52.34 24.97
CA ALA A 2 -20.66 51.01 24.92
C ALA A 2 -21.75 50.01 24.51
N LEU A 3 -21.50 49.22 23.46
CA LEU A 3 -22.39 48.16 23.03
C LEU A 3 -21.81 46.81 23.48
N THR A 4 -22.41 46.30 24.54
CA THR A 4 -22.22 44.97 25.11
C THR A 4 -22.98 43.94 24.26
N VAL A 5 -22.27 42.96 23.70
CA VAL A 5 -22.87 41.81 23.02
C VAL A 5 -23.09 40.71 24.06
N THR A 6 -24.35 40.45 24.37
CA THR A 6 -24.81 39.40 25.27
C THR A 6 -24.74 38.04 24.59
N VAL A 7 -24.05 37.11 25.25
CA VAL A 7 -24.03 35.68 24.93
C VAL A 7 -25.26 35.04 25.56
N LEU A 8 -26.13 34.44 24.73
CA LEU A 8 -27.23 33.59 25.19
C LEU A 8 -26.99 32.16 24.74
N SER A 9 -26.92 31.29 25.75
CA SER A 9 -26.74 29.86 25.67
C SER A 9 -28.03 29.12 25.31
N SER A 10 -27.82 27.92 24.76
CA SER A 10 -28.71 26.74 24.76
C SER A 10 -29.69 26.57 23.59
N ALA A 11 -29.47 25.49 22.84
CA ALA A 11 -30.47 24.44 22.58
C ALA A 11 -29.77 23.26 21.88
N GLY A 12 -29.95 22.06 22.44
CA GLY A 12 -29.39 20.84 21.90
C GLY A 12 -30.05 20.44 20.58
N LEU A 13 -29.25 19.91 19.66
CA LEU A 13 -29.72 19.13 18.52
C LEU A 13 -28.90 17.85 18.44
N ARG A 14 -29.61 16.74 18.67
CA ARG A 14 -29.28 15.39 18.24
C ARG A 14 -28.92 15.46 16.75
N GLY A 15 -27.71 15.03 16.40
CA GLY A 15 -27.29 14.96 15.01
C GLY A 15 -26.09 14.04 14.85
N ARG A 16 -26.35 12.82 14.35
CA ARG A 16 -25.33 12.01 13.67
C ARG A 16 -24.69 12.91 12.61
N CYS A 17 -23.44 13.30 12.82
CA CYS A 17 -22.73 14.11 11.84
C CYS A 17 -21.42 13.41 11.51
N CYS A 18 -21.41 12.78 10.33
CA CYS A 18 -20.24 12.32 9.63
C CYS A 18 -19.29 13.51 9.47
N ARG A 19 -18.27 13.60 10.33
CA ARG A 19 -17.21 14.59 10.18
C ARG A 19 -16.30 14.17 9.04
N HIS A 20 -16.66 14.56 7.81
CA HIS A 20 -15.68 14.68 6.73
C HIS A 20 -14.63 15.70 7.16
N LYS A 21 -13.41 15.21 7.41
CA LYS A 21 -12.24 16.00 7.74
C LYS A 21 -11.73 16.72 6.50
N VAL A 22 -12.32 17.87 6.14
CA VAL A 22 -11.89 18.71 5.01
C VAL A 22 -10.61 19.52 5.33
N LEU A 23 -10.15 19.55 6.60
CA LEU A 23 -8.98 20.36 7.02
C LEU A 23 -7.66 19.57 7.17
N HIS A 24 -7.60 18.31 6.75
CA HIS A 24 -6.36 17.52 6.83
C HIS A 24 -5.24 17.82 5.81
N PRO A 25 -5.44 18.50 4.65
CA PRO A 25 -4.35 18.65 3.67
C PRO A 25 -3.19 19.52 4.17
N LEU A 26 -3.50 20.57 4.94
CA LEU A 26 -2.49 21.54 5.41
C LEU A 26 -1.70 21.05 6.63
N LEU A 27 -2.27 20.13 7.42
CA LEU A 27 -1.62 19.59 8.63
C LEU A 27 -0.80 18.32 8.39
N GLY A 28 -1.00 17.63 7.26
CA GLY A 28 -0.09 16.56 6.83
C GLY A 28 1.35 17.03 6.60
N PHE A 29 1.51 18.33 6.42
CA PHE A 29 2.76 19.02 6.09
C PHE A 29 3.82 19.01 7.20
N LEU A 30 3.41 18.90 8.47
CA LEU A 30 4.31 18.90 9.64
C LEU A 30 4.52 17.49 10.22
N LEU A 31 3.98 16.45 9.59
CA LEU A 31 3.95 15.07 10.11
C LEU A 31 5.01 14.13 9.49
N ALA A 32 5.97 14.67 8.72
CA ALA A 32 6.97 13.89 7.98
C ALA A 32 7.73 12.85 8.83
N ASP A 33 8.04 13.20 10.09
CA ASP A 33 8.86 12.37 10.98
C ASP A 33 8.09 11.25 11.71
N SER A 34 6.76 11.20 11.60
CA SER A 34 5.92 10.20 12.31
C SER A 34 5.38 9.07 11.42
N THR A 35 5.82 9.01 10.17
CA THR A 35 5.17 8.24 9.10
C THR A 35 5.21 6.72 9.24
N SER A 36 6.08 6.15 10.09
CA SER A 36 6.13 4.68 10.28
C SER A 36 4.88 4.11 10.96
N LYS A 37 4.23 4.88 11.86
CA LYS A 37 2.99 4.44 12.57
C LYS A 37 1.70 4.73 11.80
N LEU A 38 1.76 5.47 10.68
CA LEU A 38 0.58 5.97 9.96
C LEU A 38 -0.01 4.99 8.93
N TYR A 39 0.69 3.90 8.61
CA TYR A 39 0.26 2.95 7.56
C TYR A 39 -0.58 1.77 8.07
N SER A 40 -0.65 1.59 9.39
CA SER A 40 -1.59 0.66 10.00
C SER A 40 -2.73 1.46 10.62
N SER A 41 -3.90 1.43 9.98
CA SER A 41 -5.12 1.93 10.63
C SER A 41 -5.67 0.94 11.65
N TYR A 42 -5.02 -0.22 11.81
CA TYR A 42 -5.41 -1.20 12.79
C TYR A 42 -5.14 -0.67 14.18
N ARG A 43 -6.16 -0.79 15.03
CA ARG A 43 -6.07 -0.45 16.44
C ARG A 43 -6.51 -1.67 17.20
N ARG A 44 -5.58 -2.25 17.96
CA ARG A 44 -5.86 -3.40 18.83
C ARG A 44 -7.06 -3.04 19.72
N PRO A 45 -8.14 -3.82 19.71
CA PRO A 45 -9.25 -3.55 20.60
C PRO A 45 -8.77 -3.63 22.06
N GLY A 46 -9.36 -2.79 22.92
CA GLY A 46 -8.86 -2.57 24.29
C GLY A 46 -7.70 -1.56 24.44
N SER A 47 -7.00 -1.18 23.36
CA SER A 47 -6.01 -0.09 23.43
C SER A 47 -6.71 1.25 23.71
N GLN A 48 -6.27 1.97 24.74
CA GLN A 48 -6.79 3.30 25.05
C GLN A 48 -6.48 4.26 23.88
N PRO A 49 -7.43 5.13 23.49
CA PRO A 49 -7.16 6.09 22.43
C PRO A 49 -6.03 6.99 22.89
N GLU A 50 -5.08 7.31 22.01
CA GLU A 50 -4.08 8.34 22.32
C GLU A 50 -4.84 9.60 22.73
N LYS A 51 -4.73 9.97 24.02
CA LYS A 51 -5.44 11.12 24.60
C LYS A 51 -4.82 12.45 24.16
N THR A 52 -3.60 12.41 23.61
CA THR A 52 -2.91 13.59 23.09
C THR A 52 -3.50 13.96 21.72
N PRO A 53 -4.16 15.12 21.58
CA PRO A 53 -4.57 15.60 20.26
C PRO A 53 -3.33 15.72 19.35
N SER A 54 -3.46 15.29 18.10
CA SER A 54 -2.34 15.25 17.14
C SER A 54 -1.66 16.61 16.90
N TRP A 55 -2.32 17.71 17.28
CA TRP A 55 -1.82 19.07 17.14
C TRP A 55 -0.82 19.48 18.23
N GLN A 56 -0.77 18.78 19.37
CA GLN A 56 0.20 19.06 20.44
C GLN A 56 1.63 18.64 20.08
N LYS A 57 1.80 17.70 19.14
CA LYS A 57 3.11 17.26 18.65
C LYS A 57 3.64 18.14 17.50
N ILE A 58 2.95 19.24 17.18
CA ILE A 58 3.24 20.07 16.02
C ILE A 58 4.05 21.29 16.44
N ASP A 59 5.32 21.30 16.05
CA ASP A 59 6.17 22.49 16.13
C ASP A 59 5.79 23.47 15.01
N PHE A 60 4.97 24.47 15.32
CA PHE A 60 4.62 25.56 14.41
C PHE A 60 5.76 26.59 14.29
N SER A 61 6.88 26.20 13.70
CA SER A 61 7.93 27.16 13.35
C SER A 61 7.72 27.67 11.92
N PHE A 62 7.59 28.99 11.76
CA PHE A 62 7.42 29.65 10.46
C PHE A 62 8.54 29.32 9.46
N LYS A 63 9.78 29.16 9.92
CA LYS A 63 10.92 28.77 9.08
C LYS A 63 10.71 27.38 8.44
N LYS A 64 10.40 26.36 9.25
CA LYS A 64 10.03 25.01 8.72
C LYS A 64 8.84 25.09 7.77
N GLY A 65 7.87 25.97 8.06
CA GLY A 65 6.72 26.23 7.19
C GLY A 65 7.12 26.70 5.78
N ILE A 66 8.00 27.69 5.70
CA ILE A 66 8.50 28.24 4.43
C ILE A 66 9.37 27.21 3.70
N ASP A 67 10.26 26.52 4.41
CA ASP A 67 11.15 25.51 3.82
C ASP A 67 10.35 24.36 3.21
N ALA A 68 9.38 23.82 3.94
CA ALA A 68 8.50 22.80 3.42
C ALA A 68 7.64 23.34 2.26
N LEU A 69 7.23 24.61 2.26
CA LEU A 69 6.44 25.18 1.16
C LEU A 69 7.30 25.30 -0.10
N LYS A 70 8.58 25.67 0.05
CA LYS A 70 9.57 25.66 -1.03
C LYS A 70 9.77 24.26 -1.59
N THR A 71 9.81 23.22 -0.74
CA THR A 71 9.88 21.82 -1.21
C THR A 71 8.60 21.40 -1.95
N GLN A 72 7.41 21.79 -1.49
CA GLN A 72 6.18 21.45 -2.18
C GLN A 72 6.03 22.16 -3.52
N LEU A 73 6.46 23.43 -3.60
CA LEU A 73 6.50 24.17 -4.87
C LEU A 73 7.52 23.57 -5.85
N SER A 74 8.66 23.09 -5.37
CA SER A 74 9.64 22.42 -6.24
C SER A 74 9.12 21.08 -6.76
N LEU A 75 8.40 20.31 -5.92
CA LEU A 75 7.69 19.10 -6.34
C LEU A 75 6.59 19.42 -7.35
N LEU A 76 5.76 20.43 -7.10
CA LEU A 76 4.71 20.84 -8.06
C LEU A 76 5.32 21.28 -9.40
N LYS A 77 6.44 22.03 -9.37
CA LYS A 77 7.14 22.41 -10.60
C LYS A 77 7.60 21.19 -11.40
N LYS A 78 8.18 20.19 -10.73
CA LYS A 78 8.59 18.93 -11.36
C LYS A 78 7.39 18.19 -11.94
N GLU A 79 6.28 18.09 -11.19
CA GLU A 79 5.05 17.45 -11.68
C GLU A 79 4.48 18.15 -12.90
N THR A 80 4.47 19.49 -12.92
CA THR A 80 4.02 20.24 -14.11
C THR A 80 4.94 20.03 -15.30
N GLU A 81 6.26 19.96 -15.08
CA GLU A 81 7.22 19.68 -16.13
C GLU A 81 7.08 18.26 -16.69
N GLU A 82 6.90 17.27 -15.81
CA GLU A 82 6.61 15.88 -16.18
C GLU A 82 5.32 15.80 -17.01
N HIS A 83 4.24 16.43 -16.53
CA HIS A 83 2.96 16.43 -17.22
C HIS A 83 3.04 17.07 -18.62
N LEU A 84 3.86 18.11 -18.79
CA LEU A 84 4.10 18.74 -20.10
C LEU A 84 4.93 17.86 -21.04
N ARG A 85 5.88 17.07 -20.53
CA ARG A 85 6.67 16.12 -21.33
C ARG A 85 5.85 14.91 -21.78
N GLY A 86 4.88 14.48 -20.97
CA GLY A 86 3.94 13.39 -21.27
C GLY A 86 3.61 12.54 -20.03
N PRO A 87 2.91 11.40 -20.20
CA PRO A 87 2.61 10.49 -19.10
C PRO A 87 3.90 10.08 -18.36
N GLU A 88 3.93 10.27 -17.04
CA GLU A 88 5.09 10.01 -16.18
C GLU A 88 6.41 10.71 -16.62
N GLY A 89 6.32 11.82 -17.37
CA GLY A 89 7.49 12.58 -17.83
C GLY A 89 8.23 11.98 -19.03
N ARG A 90 7.64 10.99 -19.73
CA ARG A 90 8.19 10.38 -20.95
C ARG A 90 7.43 10.84 -22.19
N GLN A 91 8.09 10.76 -23.35
CA GLN A 91 7.45 10.98 -24.63
C GLN A 91 6.36 9.93 -24.88
N PHE A 92 5.29 10.35 -25.54
CA PHE A 92 4.10 9.52 -25.75
C PHE A 92 4.39 8.25 -26.56
N ASP A 93 5.23 8.34 -27.60
CA ASP A 93 5.59 7.19 -28.44
C ASP A 93 6.31 6.11 -27.64
N GLN A 94 7.23 6.52 -26.75
CA GLN A 94 7.95 5.60 -25.88
C GLN A 94 7.00 4.95 -24.87
N TYR A 95 6.04 5.71 -24.34
CA TYR A 95 5.05 5.21 -23.39
C TYR A 95 4.15 4.14 -24.00
N LEU A 96 3.67 4.34 -25.24
CA LEU A 96 2.81 3.40 -25.95
C LEU A 96 3.53 2.14 -26.43
N LEU A 97 4.78 2.28 -26.89
CA LEU A 97 5.55 1.15 -27.43
C LEU A 97 6.22 0.32 -26.33
N GLN A 98 6.21 0.77 -25.07
CA GLN A 98 6.86 0.10 -23.97
C GLN A 98 6.19 -1.24 -23.64
N GLN A 99 6.89 -2.34 -23.96
CA GLN A 99 6.45 -3.69 -23.60
C GLN A 99 6.83 -4.07 -22.17
N THR A 100 7.97 -3.58 -21.68
CA THR A 100 8.48 -3.91 -20.34
C THR A 100 8.87 -2.66 -19.59
N LYS A 101 8.47 -2.56 -18.33
CA LYS A 101 8.80 -1.44 -17.45
C LYS A 101 9.21 -1.95 -16.07
N VAL A 102 10.42 -1.62 -15.64
CA VAL A 102 10.83 -1.88 -14.26
C VAL A 102 10.28 -0.76 -13.37
N MET A 103 9.55 -1.13 -12.33
CA MET A 103 8.90 -0.20 -11.40
C MET A 103 9.72 0.01 -10.14
N TRP A 104 10.24 -1.09 -9.59
CA TRP A 104 11.08 -1.07 -8.39
C TRP A 104 12.33 -1.90 -8.61
N GLU A 105 13.46 -1.29 -8.31
CA GLU A 105 14.77 -1.92 -8.24
C GLU A 105 15.34 -1.70 -6.85
N PHE A 106 16.11 -2.66 -6.36
CA PHE A 106 16.67 -2.62 -5.01
C PHE A 106 18.20 -2.48 -5.09
N ARG A 107 18.66 -1.26 -5.41
CA ARG A 107 20.09 -0.95 -5.52
C ARG A 107 20.60 -0.11 -4.36
N SER A 108 19.73 0.72 -3.77
CA SER A 108 20.09 1.68 -2.72
C SER A 108 19.23 1.53 -1.47
N GLN A 109 19.71 2.08 -0.35
CA GLN A 109 18.93 2.15 0.89
C GLN A 109 17.70 3.07 0.74
N GLU A 110 17.76 4.06 -0.16
CA GLU A 110 16.62 4.92 -0.47
C GLU A 110 15.48 4.13 -1.11
N ASP A 111 15.81 3.12 -1.93
CA ASP A 111 14.81 2.23 -2.52
C ASP A 111 14.15 1.36 -1.47
N LEU A 112 14.90 0.83 -0.50
CA LEU A 112 14.32 0.11 0.64
C LEU A 112 13.41 0.99 1.49
N ASN A 113 13.76 2.27 1.66
CA ASN A 113 12.94 3.21 2.42
C ASN A 113 11.57 3.49 1.74
N LYS A 114 11.39 3.13 0.47
CA LYS A 114 10.07 3.16 -0.21
C LYS A 114 9.16 2.03 0.25
N TRP A 115 9.65 1.06 1.01
CA TRP A 115 8.88 -0.07 1.51
C TRP A 115 8.64 0.04 3.01
N VAL A 116 7.53 -0.53 3.46
CA VAL A 116 7.14 -0.64 4.87
C VAL A 116 6.93 -2.11 5.17
N VAL A 117 7.56 -2.55 6.24
CA VAL A 117 7.41 -3.90 6.75
C VAL A 117 6.40 -3.86 7.91
N SER A 118 5.51 -4.85 7.95
CA SER A 118 4.50 -5.03 8.98
C SER A 118 4.45 -6.50 9.38
N SER A 119 4.20 -6.79 10.66
CA SER A 119 3.98 -8.15 11.15
C SER A 119 2.82 -8.20 12.13
N ASP A 120 2.45 -9.42 12.51
CA ASP A 120 1.45 -9.71 13.53
C ASP A 120 1.71 -9.09 14.90
N VAL A 121 2.89 -8.54 15.16
CA VAL A 121 3.23 -7.79 16.38
C VAL A 121 2.27 -6.61 16.58
N GLU A 122 1.75 -6.01 15.50
CA GLU A 122 0.71 -4.97 15.58
C GLU A 122 -0.60 -5.47 16.23
N ILE A 123 -0.89 -6.76 16.08
CA ILE A 123 -2.03 -7.47 16.66
C ILE A 123 -1.67 -8.09 18.03
N GLY A 124 -0.38 -8.15 18.36
CA GLY A 124 0.17 -8.75 19.58
C GLY A 124 0.84 -10.11 19.36
N GLY A 125 1.01 -10.54 18.12
CA GLY A 125 1.72 -11.76 17.74
C GLY A 125 3.23 -11.67 17.99
N LYS A 126 3.94 -12.75 17.61
CA LYS A 126 5.37 -12.95 17.90
C LYS A 126 6.22 -13.11 16.63
N SER A 127 5.67 -12.81 15.46
CA SER A 127 6.40 -12.93 14.20
C SER A 127 7.36 -11.76 14.02
N GLU A 128 8.59 -12.10 13.64
CA GLU A 128 9.66 -11.14 13.40
C GLU A 128 9.92 -11.03 11.91
N VAL A 129 10.16 -9.81 11.43
CA VAL A 129 10.40 -9.54 10.01
C VAL A 129 11.36 -8.37 9.86
N TYR A 130 12.31 -8.54 8.95
CA TYR A 130 13.38 -7.60 8.70
C TYR A 130 13.60 -7.45 7.19
N LEU A 131 13.93 -6.22 6.80
CA LEU A 131 14.27 -5.87 5.43
C LEU A 131 15.70 -5.34 5.40
N LYS A 132 16.55 -5.96 4.59
CA LYS A 132 17.95 -5.57 4.38
C LYS A 132 18.29 -5.58 2.89
N LEU A 133 19.37 -4.90 2.52
CA LEU A 133 19.97 -5.09 1.20
C LEU A 133 20.67 -6.46 1.18
N GLY A 134 20.48 -7.19 0.09
CA GLY A 134 21.13 -8.45 -0.19
C GLY A 134 22.62 -8.29 -0.46
N ARG A 135 23.31 -9.42 -0.63
CA ARG A 135 24.74 -9.42 -0.95
C ARG A 135 24.97 -8.65 -2.25
N ASN A 136 25.97 -7.77 -2.27
CA ASN A 136 26.34 -6.90 -3.39
C ASN A 136 25.38 -5.73 -3.69
N ASN A 137 24.45 -5.39 -2.78
CA ASN A 137 23.48 -4.28 -2.96
C ASN A 137 22.64 -4.40 -4.24
N GLN A 138 22.34 -5.63 -4.65
CA GLN A 138 21.59 -5.89 -5.88
C GLN A 138 20.14 -6.27 -5.62
N ALA A 139 19.77 -6.65 -4.40
CA ALA A 139 18.44 -7.16 -4.11
C ALA A 139 17.94 -6.67 -2.75
N ALA A 140 16.63 -6.67 -2.57
CA ALA A 140 16.02 -6.62 -1.25
C ALA A 140 15.95 -8.03 -0.67
N LEU A 141 16.45 -8.19 0.55
CA LEU A 141 16.36 -9.40 1.35
C LEU A 141 15.32 -9.19 2.46
N LEU A 142 14.16 -9.82 2.29
CA LEU A 142 13.12 -9.91 3.30
C LEU A 142 13.30 -11.24 4.05
N TYR A 143 13.53 -11.18 5.34
CA TYR A 143 13.76 -12.38 6.15
C TYR A 143 13.21 -12.20 7.56
N GLY A 144 12.96 -13.31 8.24
CA GLY A 144 12.38 -13.27 9.57
C GLY A 144 11.96 -14.65 10.04
N THR A 145 11.18 -14.68 11.12
CA THR A 145 10.64 -15.91 11.70
C THR A 145 9.14 -15.72 11.85
N LEU A 146 8.36 -16.61 11.20
CA LEU A 146 6.92 -16.65 11.36
C LEU A 146 6.56 -17.43 12.62
N ASN A 147 5.65 -16.89 13.42
CA ASN A 147 5.09 -17.55 14.59
C ASN A 147 3.57 -17.37 14.62
N THR A 148 2.84 -18.48 14.58
CA THR A 148 1.38 -18.55 14.56
C THR A 148 0.74 -18.61 15.94
N GLU A 149 1.53 -18.50 17.01
CA GLU A 149 1.02 -18.45 18.37
C GLU A 149 0.08 -17.26 18.55
N VAL A 150 -1.16 -17.56 18.92
CA VAL A 150 -2.21 -16.55 19.09
C VAL A 150 -2.04 -15.84 20.44
N PRO A 151 -2.10 -14.50 20.49
CA PRO A 151 -2.06 -13.75 21.74
C PRO A 151 -3.24 -14.12 22.65
N ARG A 152 -3.00 -14.22 23.95
CA ARG A 152 -4.01 -14.59 24.96
C ARG A 152 -4.94 -13.43 25.33
N ASP A 153 -5.48 -12.73 24.34
CA ASP A 153 -6.39 -11.59 24.54
C ASP A 153 -7.86 -12.01 24.55
N GLY A 154 -8.19 -13.20 24.04
CA GLY A 154 -9.56 -13.69 23.89
C GLY A 154 -10.32 -13.13 22.68
N GLU A 155 -9.77 -12.14 21.97
CA GLU A 155 -10.38 -11.53 20.77
C GLU A 155 -9.74 -12.01 19.47
N THR A 156 -8.40 -12.08 19.43
CA THR A 156 -7.64 -12.48 18.25
C THR A 156 -7.80 -13.97 18.02
N LYS A 157 -8.29 -14.36 16.83
CA LYS A 157 -8.46 -15.77 16.44
C LYS A 157 -7.30 -16.33 15.62
N TYR A 158 -6.59 -15.46 14.90
CA TYR A 158 -5.53 -15.83 13.98
C TYR A 158 -4.34 -14.87 14.12
N SER A 159 -3.13 -15.41 14.13
CA SER A 159 -1.85 -14.69 14.11
C SER A 159 -0.86 -15.43 13.19
N GLY A 160 0.35 -14.89 13.03
CA GLY A 160 1.32 -15.42 12.09
C GLY A 160 1.16 -14.84 10.69
N TYR A 161 1.46 -13.54 10.55
CA TYR A 161 1.68 -12.92 9.25
C TYR A 161 2.90 -12.01 9.27
N CYS A 162 3.59 -11.97 8.14
CA CYS A 162 4.66 -11.02 7.84
C CYS A 162 4.37 -10.40 6.48
N SER A 163 4.40 -9.09 6.38
CA SER A 163 4.06 -8.36 5.17
C SER A 163 5.09 -7.28 4.86
N MET A 164 5.37 -7.09 3.58
CA MET A 164 6.16 -5.99 3.05
C MET A 164 5.31 -5.28 1.99
N ARG A 165 5.10 -3.98 2.14
CA ARG A 165 4.26 -3.18 1.25
C ARG A 165 4.99 -1.94 0.76
N ALA A 166 4.85 -1.61 -0.51
CA ALA A 166 5.35 -0.36 -1.06
C ALA A 166 4.55 0.81 -0.47
N LYS A 167 5.23 1.92 -0.17
CA LYS A 167 4.58 3.18 0.18
C LYS A 167 3.84 3.70 -1.04
N PRO A 168 2.60 4.17 -0.89
CA PRO A 168 1.87 4.78 -1.99
C PRO A 168 2.63 6.03 -2.46
N PRO A 169 2.69 6.28 -3.78
CA PRO A 169 3.31 7.49 -4.27
C PRO A 169 2.47 8.69 -3.82
N VAL A 170 3.17 9.72 -3.36
CA VAL A 170 2.56 10.95 -2.87
C VAL A 170 3.07 12.09 -3.75
N GLY A 171 2.14 12.84 -4.31
CA GLY A 171 2.44 14.02 -5.12
C GLY A 171 2.62 15.28 -4.27
N SER A 172 2.71 16.43 -4.95
CA SER A 172 2.75 17.74 -4.31
C SER A 172 1.57 17.94 -3.35
N PHE A 173 1.83 18.64 -2.25
CA PHE A 173 0.87 18.91 -1.17
C PHE A 173 0.25 17.66 -0.54
N ALA A 174 1.03 16.58 -0.45
CA ALA A 174 0.58 15.29 0.08
C ALA A 174 -0.65 14.72 -0.66
N ARG A 175 -0.80 15.04 -1.94
CA ARG A 175 -1.88 14.50 -2.78
C ARG A 175 -1.62 13.03 -3.04
N LYS A 176 -2.68 12.22 -2.98
CA LYS A 176 -2.61 10.81 -3.39
C LYS A 176 -2.27 10.75 -4.88
N LYS A 177 -1.23 10.02 -5.24
CA LYS A 177 -0.89 9.66 -6.62
C LYS A 177 -1.11 8.15 -6.77
N TYR A 178 -1.39 7.73 -8.00
CA TYR A 178 -1.56 6.32 -8.35
C TYR A 178 -0.61 5.95 -9.48
N TYR A 179 -0.34 4.67 -9.61
CA TYR A 179 0.32 4.10 -10.76
C TYR A 179 -0.73 3.71 -11.80
N ASP A 180 -0.49 4.14 -13.04
CA ASP A 180 -1.27 3.69 -14.18
C ASP A 180 -0.55 2.52 -14.85
N TRP A 181 -1.16 1.34 -14.75
CA TRP A 181 -0.68 0.07 -15.30
C TRP A 181 -1.51 -0.38 -16.51
N SER A 182 -2.39 0.48 -17.03
CA SER A 182 -3.35 0.10 -18.09
C SER A 182 -2.69 -0.40 -19.38
N ASN A 183 -1.43 -0.02 -19.64
CA ASN A 183 -0.66 -0.48 -20.80
C ASN A 183 -0.06 -1.89 -20.65
N PHE A 184 -0.17 -2.52 -19.47
CA PHE A 184 0.49 -3.77 -19.14
C PHE A 184 -0.51 -4.83 -18.68
N ASN A 185 -0.24 -6.08 -19.05
CA ASN A 185 -1.14 -7.21 -18.79
C ASN A 185 -0.66 -8.10 -17.64
N SER A 186 0.64 -8.07 -17.34
CA SER A 186 1.27 -8.98 -16.39
C SER A 186 2.27 -8.26 -15.48
N LEU A 187 2.35 -8.72 -14.25
CA LEU A 187 3.41 -8.41 -13.32
C LEU A 187 4.62 -9.33 -13.57
N HIS A 188 5.81 -8.75 -13.66
CA HIS A 188 7.06 -9.47 -13.87
C HIS A 188 7.96 -9.32 -12.65
N LEU A 189 8.26 -10.43 -12.00
CA LEU A 189 9.03 -10.48 -10.75
C LEU A 189 10.28 -11.32 -10.96
N ARG A 190 11.42 -10.83 -10.48
CA ARG A 190 12.63 -11.65 -10.35
C ARG A 190 12.94 -11.84 -8.88
N VAL A 191 12.70 -13.04 -8.40
CA VAL A 191 12.77 -13.38 -6.97
C VAL A 191 13.66 -14.59 -6.74
N ARG A 192 14.06 -14.79 -5.50
CA ARG A 192 14.69 -16.01 -5.02
C ARG A 192 14.10 -16.32 -3.66
N GLY A 193 13.30 -17.37 -3.60
CA GLY A 193 12.57 -17.75 -2.40
C GLY A 193 13.08 -19.01 -1.70
N ASP A 194 12.46 -19.27 -0.56
CA ASP A 194 12.72 -20.35 0.38
C ASP A 194 11.86 -21.61 0.15
N GLY A 195 10.98 -21.60 -0.86
CA GLY A 195 10.05 -22.70 -1.14
C GLY A 195 8.66 -22.49 -0.54
N ARG A 196 8.44 -21.39 0.17
CA ARG A 196 7.15 -21.10 0.81
C ARG A 196 6.20 -20.39 -0.17
N PRO A 197 4.87 -20.54 0.04
CA PRO A 197 3.88 -19.80 -0.72
C PRO A 197 3.78 -18.36 -0.21
N TRP A 198 4.02 -17.40 -1.10
CA TRP A 198 3.89 -15.99 -0.83
C TRP A 198 2.64 -15.42 -1.50
N MET A 199 1.96 -14.50 -0.84
CA MET A 199 0.84 -13.77 -1.42
C MET A 199 1.33 -12.44 -1.97
N VAL A 200 1.08 -12.18 -3.24
CA VAL A 200 1.27 -10.87 -3.88
C VAL A 200 -0.03 -10.10 -3.75
N ASN A 201 0.04 -8.93 -3.12
CA ASN A 201 -1.10 -8.10 -2.82
C ASN A 201 -1.00 -6.81 -3.62
N ILE A 202 -2.05 -6.45 -4.35
CA ILE A 202 -2.19 -5.16 -5.01
C ILE A 202 -3.37 -4.43 -4.39
N TYR A 203 -3.11 -3.24 -3.89
CA TYR A 203 -4.14 -2.35 -3.36
C TYR A 203 -4.45 -1.26 -4.40
N THR A 204 -5.70 -1.17 -4.79
CA THR A 204 -6.25 -0.10 -5.63
C THR A 204 -7.10 0.81 -4.77
N ASP A 205 -7.00 2.13 -4.93
CA ASP A 205 -7.84 3.04 -4.12
C ASP A 205 -9.28 3.00 -4.64
N PRO A 206 -10.26 2.54 -3.83
CA PRO A 206 -11.62 2.40 -4.29
C PRO A 206 -12.34 3.74 -4.30
N TYR A 207 -13.40 3.82 -5.11
CA TYR A 207 -14.26 5.01 -5.13
C TYR A 207 -15.06 5.15 -3.82
N PHE A 208 -15.54 4.03 -3.26
CA PHE A 208 -16.34 4.05 -2.04
C PHE A 208 -15.51 3.72 -0.81
N SER A 209 -15.78 4.43 0.28
CA SER A 209 -15.06 4.26 1.55
C SER A 209 -15.23 2.88 2.19
N HIS A 210 -16.32 2.17 1.88
CA HIS A 210 -16.58 0.83 2.42
C HIS A 210 -15.65 -0.24 1.84
N HIS A 211 -15.12 -0.01 0.64
CA HIS A 211 -14.21 -0.92 -0.06
C HIS A 211 -12.73 -0.68 0.28
N LYS A 212 -12.44 0.16 1.28
CA LYS A 212 -11.07 0.54 1.65
C LYS A 212 -10.17 -0.65 2.04
N ASP A 213 -10.77 -1.74 2.49
CA ASP A 213 -10.04 -2.94 2.91
C ASP A 213 -9.95 -4.01 1.81
N ASP A 214 -10.33 -3.64 0.58
CA ASP A 214 -10.33 -4.54 -0.57
C ASP A 214 -8.92 -4.61 -1.18
N LEU A 215 -8.46 -5.84 -1.42
CA LEU A 215 -7.13 -6.16 -1.90
C LEU A 215 -7.23 -7.22 -2.99
N TYR A 216 -6.48 -7.04 -4.07
CA TYR A 216 -6.30 -8.06 -5.09
C TYR A 216 -5.12 -8.93 -4.70
N ASN A 217 -5.32 -10.24 -4.66
CA ASN A 217 -4.31 -11.16 -4.17
C ASN A 217 -4.04 -12.25 -5.21
N TYR A 218 -2.80 -12.73 -5.20
CA TYR A 218 -2.37 -13.87 -5.98
C TYR A 218 -1.34 -14.67 -5.18
N PHE A 219 -1.41 -16.00 -5.23
CA PHE A 219 -0.43 -16.86 -4.58
C PHE A 219 0.70 -17.20 -5.54
N MET A 220 1.91 -16.75 -5.21
CA MET A 220 3.14 -17.16 -5.88
C MET A 220 3.83 -18.27 -5.08
N PHE A 221 4.28 -19.31 -5.77
CA PHE A 221 5.00 -20.42 -5.19
C PHE A 221 6.46 -20.31 -5.61
N THR A 222 7.34 -20.16 -4.64
CA THR A 222 8.78 -20.13 -4.90
C THR A 222 9.31 -21.55 -4.97
N ARG A 223 10.29 -21.84 -5.83
CA ARG A 223 10.80 -23.22 -5.98
C ARG A 223 11.64 -23.69 -4.78
N GLY A 224 12.16 -22.75 -4.00
CA GLY A 224 13.12 -23.02 -2.92
C GLY A 224 14.48 -23.39 -3.50
N GLY A 225 15.50 -22.57 -3.26
CA GLY A 225 16.85 -22.87 -3.71
C GLY A 225 17.75 -21.64 -3.90
N PRO A 226 19.02 -21.85 -4.29
CA PRO A 226 19.99 -20.76 -4.42
C PRO A 226 19.79 -19.91 -5.68
N TYR A 227 18.94 -20.33 -6.61
CA TYR A 227 18.79 -19.76 -7.94
C TYR A 227 17.70 -18.68 -7.99
N TRP A 228 17.92 -17.69 -8.86
CA TRP A 228 16.92 -16.69 -9.21
C TRP A 228 15.86 -17.29 -10.13
N GLU A 229 14.61 -16.96 -9.87
CA GLU A 229 13.45 -17.32 -10.67
C GLU A 229 12.73 -16.08 -11.18
N GLU A 230 12.27 -16.13 -12.43
CA GLU A 230 11.42 -15.11 -13.03
C GLU A 230 9.97 -15.60 -13.01
N ILE A 231 9.11 -14.88 -12.31
CA ILE A 231 7.69 -15.19 -12.15
C ILE A 231 6.91 -14.13 -12.93
N ARG A 232 6.07 -14.57 -13.86
CA ARG A 232 5.14 -13.73 -14.62
C ARG A 232 3.73 -14.03 -14.16
N ILE A 233 3.05 -13.00 -13.65
CA ILE A 233 1.71 -13.14 -13.07
C ILE A 233 0.76 -12.25 -13.87
N PRO A 234 -0.15 -12.82 -14.67
CA PRO A 234 -1.19 -12.03 -15.36
C PRO A 234 -2.13 -11.34 -14.37
N PHE A 235 -2.51 -10.10 -14.66
CA PHE A 235 -3.48 -9.36 -13.85
C PHE A 235 -4.87 -10.00 -13.84
N SER A 236 -5.23 -10.74 -14.89
CA SER A 236 -6.48 -11.51 -15.00
C SER A 236 -6.66 -12.55 -13.89
N LYS A 237 -5.57 -13.03 -13.29
CA LYS A 237 -5.57 -14.11 -12.30
C LYS A 237 -5.65 -13.62 -10.85
N PHE A 238 -5.61 -12.31 -10.61
CA PHE A 238 -5.76 -11.79 -9.26
C PHE A 238 -7.21 -11.88 -8.79
N PHE A 239 -7.43 -12.37 -7.58
CA PHE A 239 -8.76 -12.41 -6.97
C PHE A 239 -8.91 -11.35 -5.88
N LEU A 240 -10.12 -10.82 -5.75
CA LEU A 240 -10.49 -9.85 -4.75
C LEU A 240 -10.71 -10.53 -3.39
N SER A 241 -10.07 -9.99 -2.36
CA SER A 241 -10.40 -10.30 -0.97
C SER A 241 -10.60 -9.01 -0.17
N SER A 242 -11.47 -9.06 0.82
CA SER A 242 -11.72 -7.97 1.76
C SER A 242 -11.54 -8.49 3.17
N ARG A 243 -10.66 -7.86 3.95
CA ARG A 243 -10.37 -8.25 5.35
C ARG A 243 -10.04 -9.74 5.51
N GLY A 244 -9.30 -10.31 4.57
CA GLY A 244 -8.91 -11.73 4.57
C GLY A 244 -10.02 -12.70 4.16
N ARG A 245 -11.17 -12.23 3.67
CA ARG A 245 -12.21 -13.07 3.06
C ARG A 245 -12.27 -12.83 1.56
N VAL A 246 -12.17 -13.91 0.78
CA VAL A 246 -12.42 -13.88 -0.65
C VAL A 246 -13.86 -13.41 -0.88
N GLN A 247 -14.04 -12.47 -1.81
CA GLN A 247 -15.35 -11.94 -2.13
C GLN A 247 -16.03 -12.82 -3.18
N ASP A 248 -17.34 -13.00 -3.09
CA ASP A 248 -18.07 -13.71 -4.15
C ASP A 248 -18.21 -12.84 -5.40
N ASN A 249 -18.20 -11.50 -5.24
CA ASN A 249 -18.26 -10.58 -6.38
C ASN A 249 -16.85 -10.29 -6.85
N GLN A 250 -16.40 -11.06 -7.83
CA GLN A 250 -15.09 -10.94 -8.43
C GLN A 250 -15.17 -9.97 -9.62
N HIS A 251 -14.21 -9.05 -9.72
CA HIS A 251 -14.09 -8.14 -10.85
C HIS A 251 -12.61 -7.90 -11.19
N PRO A 252 -12.29 -7.49 -12.42
CA PRO A 252 -10.92 -7.21 -12.81
C PRO A 252 -10.32 -6.06 -12.00
N ILE A 253 -8.99 -6.06 -11.92
CA ILE A 253 -8.23 -5.03 -11.23
C ILE A 253 -8.30 -3.69 -11.95
N TRP A 254 -8.41 -2.61 -11.18
CA TRP A 254 -8.32 -1.24 -11.70
C TRP A 254 -6.86 -0.84 -11.89
N LEU A 255 -6.35 -1.10 -13.09
CA LEU A 255 -4.97 -0.84 -13.47
C LEU A 255 -4.62 0.66 -13.48
N ASP A 256 -5.61 1.54 -13.65
CA ASP A 256 -5.45 3.00 -13.64
C ASP A 256 -5.20 3.60 -12.24
N LYS A 257 -5.60 2.89 -11.18
CA LYS A 257 -5.63 3.39 -9.79
C LYS A 257 -4.88 2.50 -8.82
N VAL A 258 -3.80 1.88 -9.28
CA VAL A 258 -2.96 1.06 -8.40
C VAL A 258 -2.22 1.96 -7.43
N SER A 259 -2.38 1.72 -6.14
CA SER A 259 -1.78 2.55 -5.09
C SER A 259 -0.55 1.89 -4.49
N THR A 260 -0.66 0.62 -4.08
CA THR A 260 0.47 -0.10 -3.47
C THR A 260 0.52 -1.55 -3.95
N LEU A 261 1.73 -2.09 -3.94
CA LEU A 261 2.01 -3.50 -4.14
C LEU A 261 2.71 -4.04 -2.89
N GLY A 262 2.45 -5.28 -2.51
CA GLY A 262 3.08 -5.90 -1.37
C GLY A 262 3.19 -7.41 -1.49
N PHE A 263 4.00 -7.97 -0.60
CA PHE A 263 4.20 -9.40 -0.43
C PHE A 263 3.82 -9.76 1.00
N THR A 264 3.01 -10.78 1.18
CA THR A 264 2.58 -11.24 2.50
C THR A 264 2.78 -12.74 2.62
N LEU A 265 3.42 -13.14 3.71
CA LEU A 265 3.55 -14.52 4.13
C LEU A 265 2.54 -14.78 5.25
N GLY A 266 1.77 -15.86 5.11
CA GLY A 266 0.70 -16.24 6.03
C GLY A 266 0.25 -17.68 5.82
N ASP A 267 1.21 -18.59 5.61
CA ASP A 267 0.99 -20.01 5.32
C ASP A 267 0.72 -20.87 6.57
N LYS A 268 0.70 -20.26 7.75
CA LYS A 268 0.53 -20.89 9.07
C LYS A 268 1.61 -21.93 9.42
N VAL A 269 2.79 -21.84 8.79
CA VAL A 269 3.93 -22.70 9.11
C VAL A 269 4.92 -21.92 9.97
N ASP A 270 5.16 -22.36 11.19
CA ASP A 270 6.16 -21.70 12.03
C ASP A 270 7.58 -21.95 11.50
N GLY A 271 8.42 -20.93 11.54
CA GLY A 271 9.82 -21.07 11.18
C GLY A 271 10.40 -19.89 10.40
N PRO A 272 11.71 -19.96 10.11
CA PRO A 272 12.39 -18.92 9.36
C PRO A 272 11.83 -18.85 7.94
N PHE A 273 11.84 -17.64 7.37
CA PHE A 273 11.55 -17.42 5.97
C PHE A 273 12.56 -16.46 5.36
N GLN A 274 12.75 -16.59 4.05
CA GLN A 274 13.62 -15.73 3.27
C GLN A 274 13.07 -15.55 1.87
N LEU A 275 12.90 -14.29 1.48
CA LEU A 275 12.55 -13.90 0.12
C LEU A 275 13.50 -12.80 -0.34
N GLU A 276 14.22 -13.06 -1.41
CA GLU A 276 15.03 -12.07 -2.10
C GLU A 276 14.35 -11.59 -3.36
N ILE A 277 14.40 -10.29 -3.61
CA ILE A 277 13.76 -9.63 -4.75
C ILE A 277 14.79 -8.74 -5.43
N ASP A 278 15.11 -9.01 -6.70
CA ASP A 278 16.02 -8.18 -7.50
C ASP A 278 15.26 -6.98 -8.07
N PHE A 279 14.17 -7.25 -8.79
CA PHE A 279 13.31 -6.22 -9.33
C PHE A 279 11.84 -6.65 -9.42
N ILE A 280 10.99 -5.64 -9.51
CA ILE A 280 9.55 -5.75 -9.76
C ILE A 280 9.26 -4.87 -10.97
N GLY A 281 8.71 -5.47 -12.01
CA GLY A 281 8.37 -4.82 -13.25
C GLY A 281 6.99 -5.21 -13.77
N LEU A 282 6.63 -4.57 -14.87
CA LEU A 282 5.42 -4.77 -15.63
C LEU A 282 5.80 -5.28 -17.02
N LEU A 283 4.99 -6.19 -17.55
CA LEU A 283 5.15 -6.80 -18.85
C LEU A 283 3.81 -6.73 -19.58
N ASN A 284 3.85 -6.24 -20.81
CA ASN A 284 2.76 -6.34 -21.77
C ASN A 284 3.03 -7.57 -22.64
N ASP A 285 2.37 -8.67 -22.28
CA ASP A 285 2.38 -9.89 -23.07
C ASP A 285 1.22 -9.85 -24.08
N ARG A 286 1.56 -9.79 -25.37
CA ARG A 286 0.59 -9.77 -26.48
C ARG A 286 -0.06 -11.12 -26.72
N ALA A 287 0.54 -12.22 -26.25
CA ALA A 287 -0.05 -13.55 -26.37
C ALA A 287 -1.15 -13.78 -25.32
N HIS A 288 -1.13 -13.01 -24.23
CA HIS A 288 -2.11 -13.12 -23.16
C HIS A 288 -3.38 -12.36 -23.52
N THR A 289 -4.47 -13.09 -23.77
CA THR A 289 -5.78 -12.55 -24.20
C THR A 289 -6.86 -12.62 -23.13
N GLU A 290 -6.59 -13.31 -22.02
CA GLU A 290 -7.55 -13.47 -20.92
C GLU A 290 -7.67 -12.15 -20.14
N GLU A 291 -8.87 -11.56 -20.14
CA GLU A 291 -9.17 -10.34 -19.38
C GLU A 291 -9.46 -10.64 -17.91
N PHE A 292 -10.20 -11.73 -17.63
CA PHE A 292 -10.60 -12.11 -16.28
C PHE A 292 -10.80 -13.62 -16.15
N ALA A 293 -10.16 -14.24 -15.17
CA ALA A 293 -10.16 -15.70 -15.00
C ALA A 293 -11.37 -16.24 -14.22
N TYR A 294 -12.08 -15.40 -13.48
CA TYR A 294 -13.10 -15.84 -12.52
C TYR A 294 -14.52 -15.71 -13.08
N GLU A 295 -15.36 -16.69 -12.78
CA GLU A 295 -16.75 -16.71 -13.22
C GLU A 295 -17.57 -15.61 -12.56
N ILE A 296 -18.41 -14.95 -13.36
CA ILE A 296 -19.40 -13.98 -12.88
C ILE A 296 -20.75 -14.69 -12.95
N TYR A 297 -21.31 -15.05 -11.78
CA TYR A 297 -22.66 -15.62 -11.72
C TYR A 297 -23.71 -14.51 -11.77
N ASP A 298 -24.73 -14.67 -12.61
CA ASP A 298 -25.94 -13.86 -12.54
C ASP A 298 -26.69 -14.18 -11.24
N ARG A 299 -26.59 -13.26 -10.27
CA ARG A 299 -27.16 -13.45 -8.92
C ARG A 299 -28.68 -13.37 -8.90
N ASN A 300 -29.27 -12.71 -9.89
CA ASN A 300 -30.71 -12.54 -10.00
C ASN A 300 -31.21 -13.22 -11.28
N PRO A 301 -32.24 -14.09 -11.20
CA PRO A 301 -32.96 -14.48 -12.40
C PRO A 301 -33.54 -13.23 -13.05
N GLN A 302 -33.41 -13.11 -14.37
CA GLN A 302 -34.08 -12.04 -15.11
C GLN A 302 -35.58 -12.27 -14.99
N ILE A 303 -36.27 -11.37 -14.29
CA ILE A 303 -37.73 -11.36 -14.12
C ILE A 303 -38.37 -10.68 -15.32
#